data_AF-A0A4Z0LRI4-F1
#
_entry.id   AF-A0A4Z0LRI4-F1
#
_cell.length_a   1.000
_cell.length_b   1.000
_cell.length_c   1.000
_cell.angle_alpha   90.00
_cell.angle_beta   90.00
_cell.angle_gamma   90.00
#
_symmetry.space_group_name_H-M   'P 1'
#
loop_
_entity.id
_entity.type
_entity.pdbx_description
1 polymer ?
#
loop_
_entity_poly.entity_id
_entity_poly.type
_entity_poly.pdbx_seq_one_letter_code
_entity_poly.pdbx_strand_id
1 'polypeptide(L)'
;RRPARGPSPAIDVLPTLSGVFPDVTRHAQRQLEAILRRGLALYQEVELLIRIGEYQRGVDTDTDKAIDTYPDICTFLRQSKDEVCGPELLIEKLHQILTE
;
A
#
# COMPACT_ATOMS: atom_id res chain seq x y z
N ARG A 1 -9.57 -2.75 20.34
CA ARG A 1 -8.19 -3.23 20.61
C ARG A 1 -7.92 -4.45 19.71
N ARG A 2 -7.26 -4.27 18.55
CA ARG A 2 -6.83 -5.39 17.68
C ARG A 2 -5.50 -5.96 18.23
N PRO A 3 -5.29 -7.28 18.31
CA PRO A 3 -4.04 -7.85 18.80
C PRO A 3 -2.94 -7.70 17.74
N ALA A 4 -1.74 -7.38 18.23
CA ALA A 4 -0.53 -7.23 17.45
C ALA A 4 -0.07 -8.57 16.86
N ARG A 5 0.06 -8.64 15.53
CA ARG A 5 0.78 -9.70 14.80
C ARG A 5 1.67 -9.04 13.75
N GLY A 6 2.99 -9.20 13.89
CA GLY A 6 3.98 -8.91 12.84
C GLY A 6 4.42 -7.45 12.73
N PRO A 7 5.58 -7.19 12.10
CA PRO A 7 6.43 -6.03 12.39
C PRO A 7 5.74 -4.71 12.07
N SER A 8 5.62 -3.87 13.11
CA SER A 8 5.34 -2.44 13.00
C SER A 8 6.28 -1.78 11.96
N PRO A 9 5.80 -0.80 11.19
CA PRO A 9 4.77 0.14 11.59
C PRO A 9 3.39 -0.28 11.09
N ALA A 10 2.47 -0.50 12.04
CA ALA A 10 1.04 -0.62 11.78
C ALA A 10 0.46 0.75 11.40
N ILE A 11 1.03 1.41 10.38
CA ILE A 11 0.42 2.58 9.75
C ILE A 11 -0.67 2.02 8.85
N ASP A 12 -1.89 2.11 9.34
CA ASP A 12 -3.07 1.84 8.54
C ASP A 12 -3.19 3.00 7.53
N VAL A 13 -2.68 2.78 6.31
CA VAL A 13 -2.54 3.82 5.27
C VAL A 13 -3.91 4.34 4.84
N LEU A 14 -4.95 3.52 4.94
CA LEU A 14 -6.31 3.87 4.55
C LEU A 14 -6.91 4.99 5.42
N PRO A 15 -6.94 4.90 6.78
CA PRO A 15 -7.44 5.96 7.64
C PRO A 15 -6.46 7.13 7.87
N THR A 16 -5.19 7.00 7.48
CA THR A 16 -4.20 8.08 7.69
C THR A 16 -4.39 9.17 6.62
N LEU A 17 -5.36 10.05 6.84
CA LEU A 17 -5.58 11.27 6.05
C LEU A 17 -4.73 12.39 6.64
N SER A 18 -3.63 12.74 5.98
CA SER A 18 -2.92 13.98 6.27
C SER A 18 -3.63 15.12 5.55
N GLY A 19 -4.27 16.01 6.30
CA GLY A 19 -5.04 17.13 5.75
C GLY A 19 -4.19 18.13 4.94
N VAL A 20 -2.87 18.15 5.16
CA VAL A 20 -1.91 18.99 4.42
C VAL A 20 -1.32 18.29 3.19
N PHE A 21 -1.57 16.99 3.00
CA PHE A 21 -1.01 16.21 1.89
C PHE A 21 -1.30 16.82 0.50
N PRO A 22 -2.53 17.24 0.15
CA PRO A 22 -2.80 17.79 -1.17
C PRO A 22 -2.13 19.16 -1.42
N ASP A 23 -1.83 19.93 -0.38
CA ASP A 23 -1.18 21.24 -0.48
C ASP A 23 0.35 21.14 -0.64
N VAL A 24 0.96 20.05 -0.16
CA VAL A 24 2.42 19.85 -0.22
C VAL A 24 2.88 18.84 -1.28
N THR A 25 1.95 18.21 -2.00
CA THR A 25 2.28 17.17 -3.00
C THR A 25 1.92 17.55 -4.44
N ARG A 26 2.78 17.13 -5.37
CA ARG A 26 2.59 17.30 -6.82
C ARG A 26 1.48 16.38 -7.33
N HIS A 27 0.92 16.73 -8.49
CA HIS A 27 -0.18 15.97 -9.09
C HIS A 27 0.15 14.49 -9.35
N ALA A 28 1.40 14.19 -9.74
CA ALA A 28 1.87 12.82 -9.93
C ALA A 28 1.87 12.01 -8.62
N GLN A 29 2.24 12.62 -7.49
CA GLN A 29 2.22 11.95 -6.19
C GLN A 29 0.80 11.61 -5.74
N ARG A 30 -0.15 12.51 -5.99
CA ARG A 30 -1.58 12.28 -5.69
C ARG A 30 -2.16 11.13 -6.51
N GLN A 31 -1.71 10.97 -7.76
CA GLN A 31 -2.11 9.82 -8.59
C GLN A 31 -1.55 8.50 -8.04
N LEU A 32 -0.27 8.48 -7.67
CA LEU A 32 0.36 7.31 -7.06
C LEU A 32 -0.32 6.93 -5.74
N GLU A 33 -0.64 7.91 -4.90
CA GLU A 33 -1.39 7.71 -3.66
C GLU A 33 -2.77 7.06 -3.93
N ALA A 34 -3.51 7.57 -4.91
CA ALA A 34 -4.83 7.03 -5.27
C ALA A 34 -4.74 5.58 -5.76
N ILE A 35 -3.73 5.25 -6.58
CA ILE A 35 -3.49 3.87 -7.05
C ILE A 35 -3.16 2.95 -5.88
N LEU A 36 -2.24 3.36 -5.01
CA LEU A 36 -1.85 2.59 -3.83
C LEU A 36 -3.04 2.34 -2.90
N ARG A 37 -3.83 3.38 -2.61
CA ARG A 37 -5.06 3.25 -1.79
C ARG A 37 -6.06 2.30 -2.42
N ARG A 38 -6.26 2.38 -3.75
CA ARG A 38 -7.17 1.48 -4.47
C ARG A 38 -6.71 0.03 -4.40
N GLY A 39 -5.41 -0.24 -4.60
CA GLY A 39 -4.84 -1.58 -4.44
C GLY A 39 -5.00 -2.13 -3.02
N LEU A 40 -4.73 -1.31 -1.99
CA LEU A 40 -4.94 -1.72 -0.60
C LEU A 40 -6.41 -2.02 -0.27
N ALA A 41 -7.35 -1.23 -0.80
CA ALA A 41 -8.79 -1.47 -0.62
C ALA A 41 -9.22 -2.79 -1.25
N LEU A 42 -8.83 -3.05 -2.50
CA LEU A 42 -9.10 -4.30 -3.20
C LEU A 42 -8.53 -5.50 -2.44
N TYR A 43 -7.26 -5.40 -1.99
CA TYR A 43 -6.65 -6.45 -1.18
C TYR A 43 -7.43 -6.70 0.12
N GLN A 44 -7.89 -5.66 0.83
CA GLN A 44 -8.67 -5.83 2.06
C GLN A 44 -10.01 -6.53 1.82
N GLU A 45 -10.68 -6.27 0.70
CA GLU A 45 -11.93 -6.93 0.33
C GLU A 45 -11.74 -8.45 0.14
N VAL A 46 -10.60 -8.86 -0.43
CA VAL A 46 -10.28 -10.27 -0.68
C VAL A 46 -9.37 -10.92 0.36
N GLU A 47 -8.83 -10.17 1.32
CA GLU A 47 -7.92 -10.68 2.37
C GLU A 47 -8.57 -11.86 3.11
N LEU A 48 -9.87 -11.75 3.40
CA LEU A 48 -10.62 -12.81 4.04
C LEU A 48 -10.71 -14.05 3.15
N LEU A 49 -11.04 -13.88 1.86
CA LEU A 49 -11.15 -14.97 0.89
C LEU A 49 -9.82 -15.71 0.69
N ILE A 50 -8.72 -14.96 0.64
CA ILE A 50 -7.36 -15.51 0.55
C ILE A 50 -7.03 -16.30 1.82
N ARG A 51 -7.36 -15.77 3.00
CA ARG A 51 -7.10 -16.44 4.29
C ARG A 51 -7.82 -17.77 4.46
N ILE A 52 -9.04 -17.88 3.95
CA ILE A 52 -9.83 -19.12 4.01
C ILE A 52 -9.53 -20.06 2.85
N GLY A 53 -8.72 -19.63 1.87
CA GLY A 53 -8.33 -20.43 0.70
C GLY A 53 -9.37 -20.47 -0.42
N GLU A 54 -10.39 -19.61 -0.38
CA GLU A 54 -11.49 -19.56 -1.34
C GLU A 54 -11.24 -18.54 -2.48
N TYR A 55 -10.16 -17.76 -2.42
CA TYR A 55 -9.82 -16.82 -3.49
C TYR A 55 -9.33 -17.55 -4.74
N GLN A 56 -9.94 -17.25 -5.89
CA GLN A 56 -9.53 -17.76 -7.20
C GLN A 56 -8.93 -16.64 -8.04
N ARG A 57 -7.68 -16.83 -8.49
CA ARG A 57 -7.04 -15.93 -9.45
C ARG A 57 -7.79 -15.94 -10.78
N GLY A 58 -7.87 -14.79 -11.44
CA GLY A 58 -8.53 -14.60 -12.73
C GLY A 58 -9.99 -14.17 -12.64
N VAL A 59 -10.56 -14.03 -11.45
CA VAL A 59 -11.91 -13.46 -11.25
C VAL A 59 -11.89 -11.95 -11.50
N ASP A 60 -10.85 -11.27 -11.01
CA ASP A 60 -10.69 -9.83 -11.17
C ASP A 60 -9.19 -9.49 -11.31
N THR A 61 -8.81 -8.95 -12.46
CA THR A 61 -7.42 -8.61 -12.78
C THR A 61 -6.87 -7.46 -11.92
N ASP A 62 -7.71 -6.52 -11.51
CA ASP A 62 -7.30 -5.43 -10.61
C ASP A 62 -6.99 -5.99 -9.21
N THR A 63 -7.80 -6.96 -8.75
CA THR A 63 -7.59 -7.65 -7.48
C THR A 63 -6.36 -8.55 -7.51
N ASP A 64 -6.15 -9.31 -8.59
CA ASP A 64 -4.94 -10.12 -8.75
C ASP A 64 -3.68 -9.26 -8.69
N LYS A 65 -3.68 -8.13 -9.40
CA LYS A 65 -2.60 -7.14 -9.31
C LYS A 65 -2.42 -6.62 -7.90
N ALA A 66 -3.51 -6.26 -7.22
CA ALA A 66 -3.44 -5.79 -5.83
C ALA A 66 -2.81 -6.84 -4.90
N ILE A 67 -3.10 -8.13 -5.09
CA ILE A 67 -2.50 -9.23 -4.33
C ILE A 67 -1.01 -9.36 -4.64
N ASP A 68 -0.63 -9.24 -5.91
CA ASP A 68 0.77 -9.31 -6.34
C ASP A 68 1.61 -8.12 -5.83
N THR A 69 1.05 -6.91 -5.82
CA THR A 69 1.76 -5.70 -5.35
C THR A 69 1.73 -5.52 -3.83
N TYR A 70 0.82 -6.21 -3.11
CA TYR A 70 0.67 -6.08 -1.65
C TYR A 70 1.95 -6.36 -0.83
N PRO A 71 2.76 -7.40 -1.13
CA PRO A 71 4.01 -7.67 -0.43
C PRO A 71 5.04 -6.55 -0.58
N ASP A 72 5.11 -5.93 -1.77
CA ASP A 72 6.03 -4.83 -2.06
C ASP A 72 5.61 -3.55 -1.33
N ILE A 73 4.31 -3.25 -1.32
CA ILE A 73 3.75 -2.16 -0.51
C ILE A 73 4.05 -2.41 0.98
N CYS A 74 3.85 -3.64 1.46
CA CYS A 74 4.14 -3.99 2.85
C CYS A 74 5.63 -3.93 3.20
N THR A 75 6.53 -4.12 2.23
CA THR A 75 7.97 -3.98 2.40
C THR A 75 8.37 -2.50 2.39
N PHE A 76 7.77 -1.72 1.51
CA PHE A 76 7.95 -0.27 1.46
C PHE A 76 7.48 0.44 2.73
N LEU A 77 6.34 0.03 3.29
CA LEU A 77 5.84 0.57 4.56
C LEU A 77 6.68 0.13 5.76
N ARG A 78 7.45 -0.95 5.64
CA ARG A 78 8.40 -1.38 6.68
C ARG A 78 9.67 -0.55 6.59
N GLN A 79 9.61 0.64 7.17
CA GLN A 79 10.79 1.47 7.36
C GLN A 79 11.53 1.07 8.64
N SER A 80 12.84 0.82 8.54
CA SER A 80 13.68 0.62 9.73
C SER A 80 13.78 1.94 10.52
N LYS A 81 13.93 1.87 11.85
CA LYS A 81 14.06 3.07 12.69
C LYS A 81 15.26 3.94 12.32
N ASP A 82 16.28 3.33 11.72
CA ASP A 82 17.51 3.98 11.30
C ASP A 82 17.49 4.37 9.81
N GLU A 83 16.42 4.07 9.08
CA GLU A 83 16.29 4.41 7.66
C GLU A 83 15.73 5.83 7.52
N VAL A 84 16.51 6.73 6.91
CA VAL A 84 16.06 8.06 6.55
C VAL A 84 15.73 8.08 5.06
N CYS A 85 14.45 8.16 4.72
CA CYS A 85 14.00 8.29 3.34
C CYS A 85 13.71 9.77 3.03
N GLY A 86 14.50 10.35 2.11
CA GLY A 86 14.24 11.68 1.58
C GLY A 86 12.99 11.71 0.70
N PRO A 87 12.35 12.88 0.52
CA PRO A 87 11.12 13.00 -0.25
C PRO A 87 11.30 12.62 -1.73
N GLU A 88 12.47 12.83 -2.34
CA GLU A 88 12.73 12.39 -3.72
C GLU A 88 12.80 10.86 -3.83
N LEU A 89 13.55 10.22 -2.93
CA LEU A 89 13.74 8.76 -2.90
C LEU A 89 12.42 8.02 -2.64
N LEU A 90 11.53 8.61 -1.84
CA LEU A 90 10.19 8.09 -1.58
C LEU A 90 9.36 7.99 -2.87
N ILE A 91 9.38 9.03 -3.70
CA ILE A 91 8.62 9.09 -4.95
C ILE A 91 9.16 8.05 -5.93
N GLU A 92 10.48 7.94 -6.03
CA GLU A 92 11.14 6.99 -6.93
C GLU A 92 10.79 5.54 -6.56
N LYS A 93 10.87 5.18 -5.26
CA LYS A 93 10.45 3.86 -4.76
C LYS A 93 8.96 3.60 -5.02
N LEU A 94 8.08 4.58 -4.77
CA LEU A 94 6.65 4.45 -5.05
C LEU A 94 6.36 4.24 -6.54
N HIS A 95 7.07 4.96 -7.40
CA HIS A 95 6.92 4.82 -8.83
C HIS A 95 7.36 3.44 -9.30
N GLN A 96 8.46 2.90 -8.75
CA GLN A 96 8.92 1.55 -9.07
C GLN A 96 7.89 0.48 -8.68
N ILE A 97 7.32 0.56 -7.48
CA ILE A 97 6.34 -0.43 -6.98
C ILE A 97 5.02 -0.40 -7.76
N LEU A 98 4.62 0.77 -8.28
CA LEU A 98 3.32 0.96 -8.94
C LEU A 98 3.37 0.87 -10.46
N THR A 99 4.57 0.90 -11.06
CA THR A 99 4.75 0.90 -12.53
C THR A 99 5.28 -0.44 -13.06
N GLU A 100 5.85 -1.30 -12.20
CA GLU A 100 6.24 -2.68 -12.55
C GLU A 100 5.07 -3.68 -12.50
#